data_AF-R7AFQ4-F1
#
_entry.id   AF-R7AFQ4-F1
#
_cell.length_a   1.000
_cell.length_b   1.000
_cell.length_c   1.000
_cell.angle_alpha   90.00
_cell.angle_beta   90.00
_cell.angle_gamma   90.00
#
_symmetry.space_group_name_H-M   'P 1'
#
loop_
_entity.id
_entity.type
_entity.pdbx_description
1 polymer ?
#
loop_
_entity_poly.entity_id
_entity_poly.type
_entity_poly.pdbx_seq_one_letter_code
_entity_poly.pdbx_strand_id
1 'polypeptide(L)'
;MEPEKINHPYLTAIKRTSLSAPTRYLLQHSLLKGRILDFGCGYGFDTDELKRQGYDIVGYDYYYRPEYPEGKFDTILCNYVLNVLEPYAQAEVMMNVTNLLSPTGTAFFAVRRDLTEEGFRLHAIYRQYTYQCNVRLPFLSLERNTSYELYEYHHFNKLPRKEGETCPFCRLSRKVEIICETATCVAFYDGYPVSPGHALIIPKRHVASYFDLTHHEREAMNVMLQYVKQKVDERYHPDGYNIGINVNEAAGQSVFHVHMHLIPRYKGDVPNPKGGVRGVIPSKQSYKAKETLSSPVQPEKKKAYTVEEKRNEHGNAYIPWEEEADKLLCRLYDEGNSISALAEMFERTQGAIRSRLKKLGKIN
;
A
#
# COMPACT_ATOMS: atom_id res chain seq x y z
N MET A 1 23.92 -10.97 -7.26
CA MET A 1 22.65 -10.31 -6.94
C MET A 1 22.23 -9.55 -8.17
N GLU A 2 21.05 -9.81 -8.72
CA GLU A 2 20.52 -8.92 -9.77
C GLU A 2 20.38 -7.51 -9.17
N PRO A 3 20.69 -6.45 -9.94
CA PRO A 3 20.45 -5.09 -9.51
C PRO A 3 18.96 -4.88 -9.23
N GLU A 4 18.66 -4.14 -8.16
CA GLU A 4 17.31 -3.77 -7.79
C GLU A 4 16.64 -2.99 -8.93
N LYS A 5 15.46 -3.44 -9.38
CA LYS A 5 14.70 -2.81 -10.45
C LYS A 5 13.78 -1.76 -9.84
N ILE A 6 14.15 -0.49 -9.98
CA ILE A 6 13.35 0.64 -9.50
C ILE A 6 12.35 1.04 -10.60
N ASN A 7 11.06 1.17 -10.27
CA ASN A 7 10.03 1.57 -11.21
C ASN A 7 10.05 3.10 -11.45
N HIS A 8 10.09 3.52 -12.72
CA HIS A 8 10.03 4.92 -13.14
C HIS A 8 8.77 5.19 -13.99
N PRO A 9 7.56 5.14 -13.38
CA PRO A 9 6.29 5.13 -14.12
C PRO A 9 6.09 6.37 -15.00
N TYR A 10 6.60 7.53 -14.58
CA TYR A 10 6.50 8.80 -15.31
C TYR A 10 7.15 8.78 -16.70
N LEU A 11 8.11 7.88 -16.93
CA LEU A 11 8.74 7.73 -18.24
C LEU A 11 7.79 7.12 -19.29
N THR A 12 6.71 6.48 -18.85
CA THR A 12 5.69 5.91 -19.75
C THR A 12 4.70 6.95 -20.27
N ALA A 13 4.73 8.18 -19.74
CA ALA A 13 3.83 9.24 -20.16
C ALA A 13 4.11 9.66 -21.62
N ILE A 14 3.04 9.73 -22.42
CA ILE A 14 3.10 10.04 -23.84
C ILE A 14 2.69 11.49 -24.08
N LYS A 15 3.49 12.24 -24.84
CA LYS A 15 3.08 13.55 -25.39
C LYS A 15 2.08 13.32 -26.51
N ARG A 16 0.86 13.85 -26.35
CA ARG A 16 -0.24 13.69 -27.30
C ARG A 16 -0.47 15.00 -28.07
N THR A 17 -1.08 14.87 -29.24
CA THR A 17 -1.55 15.99 -30.08
C THR A 17 -3.07 15.97 -30.29
N SER A 18 -3.74 14.96 -29.72
CA SER A 18 -5.19 14.79 -29.74
C SER A 18 -5.66 14.14 -28.45
N LEU A 19 -6.96 14.31 -28.14
CA LEU A 19 -7.59 13.72 -26.97
C LEU A 19 -7.38 12.19 -26.96
N SER A 20 -7.05 11.65 -25.79
CA SER A 20 -6.94 10.20 -25.62
C SER A 20 -8.25 9.49 -25.98
N ALA A 21 -8.17 8.23 -26.39
CA ALA A 21 -9.36 7.47 -26.80
C ALA A 21 -10.43 7.38 -25.70
N PRO A 22 -10.09 7.10 -24.41
CA PRO A 22 -11.06 7.13 -23.33
C PRO A 22 -11.71 8.50 -23.13
N THR A 23 -10.92 9.57 -23.15
CA THR A 23 -11.44 10.94 -22.99
C THR A 23 -12.38 11.32 -24.14
N ARG A 24 -12.06 10.93 -25.38
CA ARG A 24 -12.98 11.12 -26.54
C ARG A 24 -14.28 10.35 -26.37
N TYR A 25 -14.24 9.11 -25.91
CA TYR A 25 -15.44 8.32 -25.65
C TYR A 25 -16.34 9.01 -24.62
N LEU A 26 -15.77 9.44 -23.48
CA LEU A 26 -16.52 10.12 -22.42
C LEU A 26 -17.14 11.44 -22.90
N LEU A 27 -16.41 12.20 -23.73
CA LEU A 27 -16.90 13.42 -24.35
C LEU A 27 -18.10 13.14 -25.28
N GLN A 28 -17.96 12.16 -26.18
CA GLN A 28 -19.01 11.79 -27.14
C GLN A 28 -20.30 11.31 -26.46
N HIS A 29 -20.19 10.69 -25.29
CA HIS A 29 -21.32 10.17 -24.52
C HIS A 29 -21.83 11.15 -23.44
N SER A 30 -21.33 12.40 -23.40
CA SER A 30 -21.72 13.42 -22.42
C SER A 30 -21.56 12.95 -20.96
N LEU A 31 -20.48 12.22 -20.68
CA LEU A 31 -20.16 11.66 -19.36
C LEU A 31 -19.26 12.56 -18.52
N LEU A 32 -18.63 13.57 -19.12
CA LEU A 32 -17.84 14.58 -18.43
C LEU A 32 -18.76 15.65 -17.82
N LYS A 33 -18.97 15.59 -16.50
CA LYS A 33 -19.97 16.43 -15.80
C LYS A 33 -19.36 17.16 -14.60
N GLY A 34 -19.86 18.36 -14.35
CA GLY A 34 -19.51 19.16 -13.17
C GLY A 34 -18.02 19.52 -13.13
N ARG A 35 -17.45 19.52 -11.93
CA ARG A 35 -16.02 19.74 -11.72
C ARG A 35 -15.24 18.46 -11.99
N ILE A 36 -14.28 18.51 -12.90
CA ILE A 36 -13.58 17.33 -13.44
C ILE A 36 -12.12 17.31 -12.96
N LEU A 37 -11.63 16.12 -12.61
CA LEU A 37 -10.21 15.86 -12.37
C LEU A 37 -9.69 14.84 -13.37
N ASP A 38 -8.57 15.15 -14.03
CA ASP A 38 -7.76 14.19 -14.76
C ASP A 38 -6.60 13.73 -13.86
N PHE A 39 -6.79 12.61 -13.18
CA PHE A 39 -5.84 12.04 -12.23
C PHE A 39 -4.79 11.19 -12.97
N GLY A 40 -3.52 11.56 -12.81
CA GLY A 40 -2.40 11.01 -13.58
C GLY A 40 -2.38 11.51 -15.02
N CYS A 41 -2.63 12.81 -15.23
CA CYS A 41 -2.77 13.42 -16.55
C CYS A 41 -1.48 13.40 -17.40
N GLY A 42 -0.33 13.02 -16.82
CA GLY A 42 0.97 13.12 -17.46
C GLY A 42 1.26 14.57 -17.89
N TYR A 43 1.64 14.76 -19.14
CA TYR A 43 1.86 16.08 -19.73
C TYR A 43 0.57 16.95 -19.79
N GLY A 44 -0.62 16.38 -19.59
CA GLY A 44 -1.88 17.11 -19.41
C GLY A 44 -2.57 17.59 -20.69
N PHE A 45 -2.31 16.96 -21.84
CA PHE A 45 -2.96 17.33 -23.10
C PHE A 45 -4.49 17.26 -23.01
N ASP A 46 -5.05 16.16 -22.47
CA ASP A 46 -6.49 15.98 -22.31
C ASP A 46 -7.09 17.09 -21.44
N THR A 47 -6.43 17.39 -20.31
CA THR A 47 -6.80 18.47 -19.40
C THR A 47 -6.82 19.82 -20.14
N ASP A 48 -5.74 20.18 -20.82
CA ASP A 48 -5.61 21.50 -21.47
C ASP A 48 -6.61 21.66 -22.62
N GLU A 49 -6.84 20.60 -23.40
CA GLU A 49 -7.79 20.61 -24.51
C GLU A 49 -9.24 20.73 -24.03
N LEU A 50 -9.65 19.94 -23.03
CA LEU A 50 -10.99 20.07 -22.45
C LEU A 50 -11.20 21.43 -21.79
N LYS A 51 -10.17 21.99 -21.14
CA LYS A 51 -10.23 23.34 -20.58
C LYS A 51 -10.44 24.40 -21.66
N ARG A 52 -9.79 24.28 -22.83
CA ARG A 52 -10.04 25.15 -24.00
C ARG A 52 -11.46 25.02 -24.55
N GLN A 53 -12.07 23.85 -24.42
CA GLN A 53 -13.47 23.61 -24.80
C GLN A 53 -14.49 24.09 -23.75
N GLY A 54 -14.04 24.69 -22.65
CA GLY A 54 -14.90 25.29 -21.63
C GLY A 54 -15.29 24.37 -20.47
N TYR A 55 -14.67 23.20 -20.34
CA TYR A 55 -14.88 22.32 -19.19
C TYR A 55 -14.16 22.85 -17.94
N ASP A 56 -14.81 22.73 -16.77
CA ASP A 56 -14.18 22.91 -15.47
C ASP A 56 -13.35 21.67 -15.14
N ILE A 57 -12.10 21.66 -15.60
CA ILE A 57 -11.18 20.52 -15.43
C ILE A 57 -9.84 20.96 -14.85
N VAL A 58 -9.34 20.15 -13.91
CA VAL A 58 -7.99 20.23 -13.34
C VAL A 58 -7.25 18.94 -13.65
N GLY A 59 -5.95 19.04 -13.94
CA GLY A 59 -5.08 17.87 -14.17
C GLY A 59 -4.08 17.73 -13.05
N TYR A 60 -3.92 16.53 -12.53
CA TYR A 60 -2.93 16.19 -11.51
C TYR A 60 -2.03 15.07 -12.02
N ASP A 61 -0.73 15.22 -11.86
CA ASP A 61 0.25 14.16 -12.10
C ASP A 61 1.44 14.37 -11.16
N TYR A 62 1.83 13.33 -10.42
CA TYR A 62 2.87 13.43 -9.40
C TYR A 62 4.19 14.03 -9.91
N TYR A 63 4.53 13.82 -11.19
CA TYR A 63 5.78 14.29 -11.77
C TYR A 63 5.61 15.53 -12.65
N TYR A 64 4.58 15.55 -13.48
CA TYR A 64 4.42 16.58 -14.51
C TYR A 64 3.50 17.73 -14.09
N ARG A 65 2.57 17.50 -13.15
CA ARG A 65 1.65 18.50 -12.59
C ARG A 65 1.45 18.24 -11.08
N PRO A 66 2.49 18.51 -10.26
CA PRO A 66 2.61 17.99 -8.90
C PRO A 66 1.72 18.70 -7.86
N GLU A 67 0.99 19.74 -8.26
CA GLU A 67 0.05 20.43 -7.39
C GLU A 67 -1.14 19.52 -7.09
N TYR A 68 -1.22 18.99 -5.87
CA TYR A 68 -2.27 18.07 -5.48
C TYR A 68 -3.63 18.79 -5.47
N PRO A 69 -4.68 18.21 -6.08
CA PRO A 69 -5.95 18.90 -6.25
C PRO A 69 -6.71 19.04 -4.94
N GLU A 70 -7.34 20.21 -4.74
CA GLU A 70 -8.16 20.49 -3.57
C GLU A 70 -9.67 20.34 -3.84
N GLY A 71 -10.39 19.88 -2.82
CA GLY A 71 -11.85 19.75 -2.84
C GLY A 71 -12.34 18.44 -3.44
N LYS A 72 -13.62 18.43 -3.82
CA LYS A 72 -14.30 17.28 -4.43
C LYS A 72 -14.56 17.51 -5.91
N PHE A 73 -14.64 16.41 -6.66
CA PHE A 73 -14.87 16.39 -8.10
C PHE A 73 -16.08 15.52 -8.43
N ASP A 74 -16.89 15.99 -9.37
CA ASP A 74 -18.09 15.26 -9.83
C ASP A 74 -17.72 14.17 -10.85
N THR A 75 -16.66 14.41 -11.60
CA THR A 75 -16.09 13.43 -12.53
C THR A 75 -14.58 13.29 -12.29
N ILE A 76 -14.07 12.07 -12.18
CA ILE A 76 -12.62 11.82 -12.16
C ILE A 76 -12.23 10.88 -13.29
N LEU A 77 -11.22 11.23 -14.06
CA LEU A 77 -10.58 10.40 -15.07
C LEU A 77 -9.30 9.83 -14.48
N CYS A 78 -9.05 8.53 -14.67
CA CYS A 78 -7.81 7.87 -14.30
C CYS A 78 -7.38 6.99 -15.47
N ASN A 79 -6.75 7.62 -16.46
CA ASN A 79 -6.46 7.00 -17.74
C ASN A 79 -5.08 6.35 -17.76
N TYR A 80 -5.03 5.03 -17.84
CA TYR A 80 -3.83 4.19 -17.98
C TYR A 80 -2.82 4.25 -16.82
N VAL A 81 -3.12 4.98 -15.75
CA VAL A 81 -2.27 5.15 -14.57
C VAL A 81 -2.00 3.81 -13.88
N LEU A 82 -3.03 3.00 -13.68
CA LEU A 82 -2.90 1.73 -12.96
C LEU A 82 -1.99 0.73 -13.68
N ASN A 83 -1.88 0.82 -15.01
CA ASN A 83 -1.10 -0.13 -15.80
C ASN A 83 0.40 0.01 -15.60
N VAL A 84 0.90 1.10 -15.00
CA VAL A 84 2.33 1.37 -14.83
C VAL A 84 2.77 1.36 -13.37
N LEU A 85 1.87 0.91 -12.50
CA LEU A 85 2.06 0.86 -11.05
C LEU A 85 2.04 -0.58 -10.56
N GLU A 86 2.86 -0.85 -9.55
CA GLU A 86 2.82 -2.11 -8.83
C GLU A 86 1.53 -2.21 -8.00
N PRO A 87 1.05 -3.42 -7.63
CA PRO A 87 -0.25 -3.62 -7.00
C PRO A 87 -0.51 -2.74 -5.75
N TYR A 88 0.52 -2.52 -4.94
CA TYR A 88 0.42 -1.66 -3.76
C TYR A 88 0.09 -0.20 -4.14
N ALA A 89 0.83 0.37 -5.10
CA ALA A 89 0.62 1.74 -5.57
C ALA A 89 -0.70 1.90 -6.33
N GLN A 90 -1.19 0.84 -7.00
CA GLN A 90 -2.53 0.86 -7.62
C GLN A 90 -3.63 1.09 -6.57
N ALA A 91 -3.55 0.41 -5.42
CA ALA A 91 -4.52 0.57 -4.35
C ALA A 91 -4.50 2.00 -3.77
N GLU A 92 -3.31 2.59 -3.61
CA GLU A 92 -3.17 3.99 -3.17
C GLU A 92 -3.79 4.99 -4.15
N VAL A 93 -3.56 4.82 -5.46
CA VAL A 93 -4.20 5.66 -6.49
C VAL A 93 -5.72 5.54 -6.42
N MET A 94 -6.25 4.32 -6.26
CA MET A 94 -7.70 4.14 -6.11
C MET A 94 -8.22 4.86 -4.86
N MET A 95 -7.59 4.69 -3.71
CA MET A 95 -7.98 5.38 -2.47
C MET A 95 -7.97 6.90 -2.67
N ASN A 96 -6.94 7.46 -3.29
CA ASN A 96 -6.84 8.89 -3.60
C ASN A 96 -7.98 9.36 -4.52
N VAL A 97 -8.25 8.63 -5.61
CA VAL A 97 -9.37 8.93 -6.52
C VAL A 97 -10.69 8.91 -5.74
N THR A 98 -10.95 7.88 -4.93
CA THR A 98 -12.20 7.80 -4.15
C THR A 98 -12.32 8.89 -3.10
N ASN A 99 -11.20 9.36 -2.55
CA ASN A 99 -11.17 10.47 -1.60
C ASN A 99 -11.36 11.84 -2.24
N LEU A 100 -11.04 11.99 -3.53
CA LEU A 100 -11.29 13.23 -4.27
C LEU A 100 -12.68 13.24 -4.92
N LEU A 101 -13.30 12.06 -5.08
CA LEU A 101 -14.63 11.94 -5.68
C LEU A 101 -15.72 12.50 -4.77
N SER A 102 -16.68 13.22 -5.36
CA SER A 102 -17.87 13.69 -4.66
C SER A 102 -18.79 12.50 -4.31
N PRO A 103 -19.60 12.57 -3.24
CA PRO A 103 -20.46 11.45 -2.83
C PRO A 103 -21.47 10.97 -3.87
N THR A 104 -21.74 11.79 -4.90
CA THR A 104 -22.61 11.48 -6.04
C THR A 104 -21.87 11.46 -7.37
N GLY A 105 -20.55 11.62 -7.34
CA GLY A 105 -19.71 11.66 -8.53
C GLY A 105 -19.46 10.29 -9.12
N THR A 106 -18.87 10.29 -10.31
CA THR A 106 -18.47 9.08 -11.04
C THR A 106 -17.00 9.16 -11.41
N ALA A 107 -16.26 8.08 -11.21
CA ALA A 107 -14.88 7.98 -11.70
C ALA A 107 -14.80 7.01 -12.87
N PHE A 108 -13.92 7.31 -13.82
CA PHE A 108 -13.68 6.51 -15.01
C PHE A 108 -12.23 6.04 -15.03
N PHE A 109 -12.04 4.72 -15.10
CA PHE A 109 -10.72 4.10 -15.15
C PHE A 109 -10.51 3.46 -16.51
N ALA A 110 -9.60 4.02 -17.31
CA ALA A 110 -9.16 3.34 -18.53
C ALA A 110 -7.91 2.52 -18.25
N VAL A 111 -7.89 1.27 -18.72
CA VAL A 111 -6.75 0.37 -18.59
C VAL A 111 -6.37 -0.23 -19.93
N ARG A 112 -5.08 -0.50 -20.11
CA ARG A 112 -4.54 -1.17 -21.30
C ARG A 112 -5.00 -2.63 -21.39
N ARG A 113 -5.15 -3.10 -22.62
CA ARG A 113 -5.53 -4.48 -23.00
C ARG A 113 -4.54 -5.13 -23.96
N ASP A 114 -3.54 -4.38 -24.41
CA ASP A 114 -2.58 -4.72 -25.45
C ASP A 114 -1.22 -5.21 -24.90
N LEU A 115 -1.08 -5.33 -23.57
CA LEU A 115 0.15 -5.85 -22.97
C LEU A 115 0.23 -7.38 -23.09
N THR A 116 1.21 -7.84 -23.85
CA THR A 116 1.51 -9.27 -24.03
C THR A 116 2.33 -9.87 -22.88
N GLU A 117 3.14 -9.05 -22.21
CA GLU A 117 3.99 -9.43 -21.08
C GLU A 117 3.91 -8.37 -19.98
N GLU A 118 3.89 -8.84 -18.74
CA GLU A 118 3.84 -8.01 -17.54
C GLU A 118 5.17 -8.01 -16.78
N GLY A 119 5.39 -6.99 -15.96
CA GLY A 119 6.55 -6.85 -15.11
C GLY A 119 7.48 -5.71 -15.52
N PHE A 120 8.72 -5.78 -15.02
CA PHE A 120 9.73 -4.76 -15.29
C PHE A 120 10.29 -4.86 -16.71
N ARG A 121 10.33 -3.73 -17.40
CA ARG A 121 10.81 -3.57 -18.77
C ARG A 121 11.76 -2.39 -18.84
N LEU A 122 12.86 -2.55 -19.58
CA LEU A 122 13.80 -1.45 -19.79
C LEU A 122 13.22 -0.46 -20.80
N HIS A 123 13.05 0.79 -20.40
CA HIS A 123 12.55 1.84 -21.27
C HIS A 123 13.56 2.11 -22.40
N ALA A 124 13.11 2.03 -23.65
CA ALA A 124 13.98 2.06 -24.83
C ALA A 124 14.85 3.32 -24.91
N ILE A 125 14.26 4.49 -24.61
CA ILE A 125 14.93 5.79 -24.69
C ILE A 125 15.80 6.05 -23.46
N TYR A 126 15.20 6.09 -22.27
CA TYR A 126 15.89 6.51 -21.04
C TYR A 126 16.76 5.45 -20.38
N ARG A 127 16.68 4.19 -20.83
CA ARG A 127 17.45 3.07 -20.26
C ARG A 127 17.23 2.87 -18.75
N GLN A 128 16.03 3.22 -18.27
CA GLN A 128 15.57 3.00 -16.89
C GLN A 128 14.42 1.99 -16.87
N TYR A 129 14.23 1.30 -15.75
CA TYR A 129 13.18 0.30 -15.62
C TYR A 129 11.80 0.94 -15.38
N THR A 130 10.79 0.39 -16.06
CA THR A 130 9.37 0.70 -15.85
C THR A 130 8.62 -0.60 -15.60
N TYR A 131 7.70 -0.60 -14.64
CA TYR A 131 6.77 -1.70 -14.42
C TYR A 131 5.54 -1.50 -15.29
N GLN A 132 5.04 -2.56 -15.93
CA GLN A 132 3.78 -2.52 -16.66
C GLN A 132 2.98 -3.81 -16.41
N CYS A 133 1.67 -3.70 -16.25
CA CYS A 133 0.78 -4.85 -16.07
C CYS A 133 -0.59 -4.64 -16.72
N ASN A 134 -1.28 -5.72 -17.03
CA ASN A 134 -2.72 -5.62 -17.30
C ASN A 134 -3.46 -5.42 -15.98
N VAL A 135 -4.56 -4.67 -16.07
CA VAL A 135 -5.41 -4.40 -14.92
C VAL A 135 -6.82 -4.83 -15.28
N ARG A 136 -7.50 -5.51 -14.33
CA ARG A 136 -8.91 -5.87 -14.45
C ARG A 136 -9.63 -5.36 -13.22
N LEU A 137 -10.65 -4.55 -13.44
CA LEU A 137 -11.44 -3.95 -12.37
C LEU A 137 -12.81 -4.61 -12.31
N PRO A 138 -13.38 -4.86 -11.12
CA PRO A 138 -14.70 -5.46 -10.95
C PRO A 138 -15.81 -4.41 -11.12
N PHE A 139 -15.68 -3.54 -12.11
CA PHE A 139 -16.53 -2.39 -12.37
C PHE A 139 -17.31 -2.57 -13.67
N LEU A 140 -18.29 -1.70 -13.92
CA LEU A 140 -19.04 -1.71 -15.17
C LEU A 140 -18.11 -1.35 -16.34
N SER A 141 -18.00 -2.23 -17.33
CA SER A 141 -17.23 -1.98 -18.56
C SER A 141 -18.11 -1.22 -19.55
N LEU A 142 -17.75 0.04 -19.84
CA LEU A 142 -18.48 0.92 -20.77
C LEU A 142 -18.03 0.72 -22.21
N GLU A 143 -16.73 0.55 -22.40
CA GLU A 143 -16.12 0.33 -23.70
C GLU A 143 -14.95 -0.64 -23.57
N ARG A 144 -14.87 -1.58 -24.51
CA ARG A 144 -13.77 -2.52 -24.58
C ARG A 144 -13.39 -2.81 -26.03
N ASN A 145 -12.11 -2.64 -26.35
CA ASN A 145 -11.53 -3.02 -27.62
C ASN A 145 -10.18 -3.73 -27.40
N THR A 146 -9.42 -3.94 -28.47
CA THR A 146 -8.12 -4.61 -28.41
C THR A 146 -7.05 -3.79 -27.69
N SER A 147 -7.17 -2.46 -27.65
CA SER A 147 -6.20 -1.55 -27.05
C SER A 147 -6.49 -1.21 -25.60
N TYR A 148 -7.76 -0.96 -25.25
CA TYR A 148 -8.13 -0.58 -23.88
C TYR A 148 -9.52 -1.06 -23.46
N GLU A 149 -9.76 -0.96 -22.16
CA GLU A 149 -11.05 -1.13 -21.52
C GLU A 149 -11.31 0.05 -20.58
N LEU A 150 -12.51 0.62 -20.66
CA LEU A 150 -12.96 1.77 -19.87
C LEU A 150 -14.01 1.33 -18.87
N TYR A 151 -13.71 1.53 -17.60
CA TYR A 151 -14.57 1.15 -16.48
C TYR A 151 -15.23 2.36 -15.83
N GLU A 152 -16.49 2.20 -15.43
CA GLU A 152 -17.25 3.16 -14.62
C GLU A 152 -17.27 2.72 -13.15
N TYR A 153 -16.83 3.62 -12.27
CA TYR A 153 -16.82 3.43 -10.82
C TYR A 153 -17.83 4.37 -10.13
N HIS A 154 -18.56 3.77 -9.20
CA HIS A 154 -19.38 4.47 -8.21
C HIS A 154 -18.95 4.06 -6.80
N HIS A 155 -19.12 4.98 -5.84
CA HIS A 155 -18.94 4.68 -4.43
C HIS A 155 -19.69 3.42 -4.00
N PHE A 156 -19.11 2.68 -3.04
CA PHE A 156 -19.67 1.43 -2.57
C PHE A 156 -21.15 1.55 -2.18
N ASN A 157 -21.53 2.64 -1.51
CA ASN A 157 -22.92 2.91 -1.09
C ASN A 157 -23.92 3.17 -2.25
N LYS A 158 -23.43 3.36 -3.48
CA LYS A 158 -24.24 3.52 -4.71
C LYS A 158 -24.35 2.24 -5.54
N LEU A 159 -23.56 1.21 -5.23
CA LEU A 159 -23.61 -0.05 -5.98
C LEU A 159 -24.99 -0.71 -5.87
N PRO A 160 -25.48 -1.35 -6.96
CA PRO A 160 -26.73 -2.09 -6.93
C PRO A 160 -26.65 -3.20 -5.87
N ARG A 161 -27.73 -3.37 -5.11
CA ARG A 161 -27.81 -4.36 -4.03
C ARG A 161 -28.68 -5.52 -4.45
N LYS A 162 -28.36 -6.71 -3.93
CA LYS A 162 -29.21 -7.88 -4.12
C LYS A 162 -30.49 -7.71 -3.32
N GLU A 163 -31.62 -8.04 -3.93
CA GLU A 163 -32.90 -8.04 -3.24
C GLU A 163 -32.89 -9.06 -2.09
N GLY A 164 -33.46 -8.70 -0.95
CA GLY A 164 -33.46 -9.53 0.26
C GLY A 164 -32.14 -9.58 1.04
N GLU A 165 -31.09 -8.83 0.64
CA GLU A 165 -29.82 -8.79 1.36
C GLU A 165 -29.95 -8.10 2.73
N THR A 166 -29.71 -8.85 3.81
CA THR A 166 -29.85 -8.41 5.21
C THR A 166 -28.52 -8.09 5.89
N CYS A 167 -27.38 -8.40 5.24
CA CYS A 167 -26.06 -8.16 5.81
C CYS A 167 -25.82 -6.64 6.04
N PRO A 168 -25.48 -6.19 7.26
CA PRO A 168 -25.29 -4.77 7.55
C PRO A 168 -24.05 -4.18 6.84
N PHE A 169 -23.10 -5.02 6.43
CA PHE A 169 -21.90 -4.61 5.70
C PHE A 169 -22.11 -4.54 4.20
N CYS A 170 -23.00 -5.38 3.65
CA CYS A 170 -23.46 -5.20 2.28
C CYS A 170 -24.37 -3.97 2.16
N ARG A 171 -25.07 -3.58 3.23
CA ARG A 171 -25.94 -2.40 3.27
C ARG A 171 -25.50 -1.43 4.37
N LEU A 172 -24.31 -0.86 4.20
CA LEU A 172 -23.80 0.13 5.14
C LEU A 172 -24.81 1.26 5.36
N SER A 173 -25.09 1.55 6.63
CA SER A 173 -25.94 2.65 7.04
C SER A 173 -25.38 3.98 6.54
N ARG A 174 -26.25 4.92 6.16
CA ARG A 174 -25.84 6.30 5.80
C ARG A 174 -25.16 7.06 6.93
N LYS A 175 -25.27 6.57 8.18
CA LYS A 175 -24.62 7.14 9.35
C LYS A 175 -23.16 6.70 9.50
N VAL A 176 -22.75 5.64 8.79
CA VAL A 176 -21.38 5.13 8.82
C VAL A 176 -20.51 6.02 7.94
N GLU A 177 -19.42 6.51 8.52
CA GLU A 177 -18.42 7.31 7.83
C GLU A 177 -17.41 6.39 7.13
N ILE A 178 -17.40 6.43 5.79
CA ILE A 178 -16.43 5.72 4.96
C ILE A 178 -15.10 6.49 4.99
N ILE A 179 -14.00 5.77 5.22
CA ILE A 179 -12.65 6.31 5.30
C ILE A 179 -11.99 6.29 3.92
N CYS A 180 -12.03 5.15 3.24
CA CYS A 180 -11.48 4.99 1.89
C CYS A 180 -12.04 3.73 1.21
N GLU A 181 -11.84 3.64 -0.11
CA GLU A 181 -12.24 2.51 -0.94
C GLU A 181 -11.14 2.10 -1.91
N THR A 182 -11.12 0.82 -2.27
CA THR A 182 -10.36 0.27 -3.41
C THR A 182 -11.32 -0.40 -4.40
N ALA A 183 -10.79 -1.09 -5.42
CA ALA A 183 -11.58 -1.91 -6.33
C ALA A 183 -12.43 -2.94 -5.60
N THR A 184 -11.85 -3.59 -4.59
CA THR A 184 -12.42 -4.80 -3.97
C THR A 184 -12.73 -4.64 -2.50
N CYS A 185 -12.29 -3.57 -1.83
CA CYS A 185 -12.49 -3.39 -0.39
C CYS A 185 -12.99 -1.98 -0.05
N VAL A 186 -13.59 -1.83 1.13
CA VAL A 186 -14.04 -0.56 1.71
C VAL A 186 -13.68 -0.54 3.20
N ALA A 187 -13.25 0.63 3.68
CA ALA A 187 -12.95 0.87 5.09
C ALA A 187 -13.85 1.97 5.65
N PHE A 188 -14.29 1.80 6.89
CA PHE A 188 -15.20 2.74 7.56
C PHE A 188 -15.03 2.67 9.07
N TYR A 189 -15.45 3.72 9.78
CA TYR A 189 -15.47 3.71 11.25
C TYR A 189 -16.61 2.82 11.76
N ASP A 190 -16.33 2.01 12.77
CA ASP A 190 -17.30 1.11 13.38
C ASP A 190 -18.44 1.92 14.04
N GLY A 191 -19.69 1.48 13.83
CA GLY A 191 -20.87 2.08 14.46
C GLY A 191 -21.00 1.79 15.96
N TYR A 192 -20.30 0.75 16.44
CA TYR A 192 -20.20 0.34 17.85
C TYR A 192 -18.72 0.22 18.25
N PRO A 193 -18.00 1.35 18.30
CA PRO A 193 -16.55 1.33 18.48
C PRO A 193 -16.15 0.79 19.85
N VAL A 194 -15.19 -0.14 19.90
CA VAL A 194 -14.58 -0.61 21.16
C VAL A 194 -13.78 0.51 21.82
N SER A 195 -13.17 1.37 20.99
CA SER A 195 -12.42 2.54 21.40
C SER A 195 -12.53 3.63 20.31
N PRO A 196 -12.30 4.92 20.65
CA PRO A 196 -12.35 6.00 19.66
C PRO A 196 -11.42 5.71 18.47
N GLY A 197 -11.97 5.81 17.26
CA GLY A 197 -11.26 5.51 16.01
C GLY A 197 -11.28 4.04 15.58
N HIS A 198 -12.02 3.15 16.26
CA HIS A 198 -12.22 1.76 15.80
C HIS A 198 -12.77 1.75 14.37
N ALA A 199 -12.03 1.10 13.47
CA ALA A 199 -12.38 1.00 12.06
C ALA A 199 -12.43 -0.45 11.60
N LEU A 200 -13.28 -0.70 10.61
CA LEU A 200 -13.43 -1.98 9.94
C LEU A 200 -13.00 -1.87 8.49
N ILE A 201 -12.34 -2.91 7.98
CA ILE A 201 -12.00 -3.07 6.58
C ILE A 201 -12.66 -4.37 6.09
N ILE A 202 -13.46 -4.26 5.03
CA ILE A 202 -14.23 -5.40 4.47
C ILE A 202 -14.00 -5.52 2.97
N PRO A 203 -14.11 -6.74 2.40
CA PRO A 203 -14.29 -6.90 0.97
C PRO A 203 -15.68 -6.38 0.55
N LYS A 204 -15.79 -5.81 -0.65
CA LYS A 204 -17.06 -5.41 -1.26
C LYS A 204 -17.92 -6.63 -1.61
N ARG A 205 -17.27 -7.74 -1.96
CA ARG A 205 -17.91 -9.05 -2.14
C ARG A 205 -18.26 -9.63 -0.78
N HIS A 206 -19.49 -10.11 -0.63
CA HIS A 206 -19.91 -10.82 0.58
C HIS A 206 -19.18 -12.17 0.69
N VAL A 207 -18.34 -12.31 1.71
CA VAL A 207 -17.62 -13.55 2.02
C VAL A 207 -17.43 -13.64 3.52
N ALA A 208 -17.75 -14.79 4.12
CA ALA A 208 -17.81 -14.93 5.57
C ALA A 208 -16.43 -15.10 6.22
N SER A 209 -15.52 -15.83 5.58
CA SER A 209 -14.23 -16.22 6.14
C SER A 209 -13.07 -15.48 5.50
N TYR A 210 -12.06 -15.14 6.31
CA TYR A 210 -10.78 -14.62 5.81
C TYR A 210 -10.08 -15.60 4.86
N PHE A 211 -10.26 -16.90 5.09
CA PHE A 211 -9.63 -17.94 4.29
C PHE A 211 -10.25 -18.08 2.89
N ASP A 212 -11.44 -17.50 2.67
CA ASP A 212 -12.15 -17.49 1.38
C ASP A 212 -11.90 -16.20 0.57
N LEU A 213 -11.04 -15.31 1.09
CA LEU A 213 -10.59 -14.14 0.35
C LEU A 213 -9.66 -14.56 -0.80
N THR A 214 -9.76 -13.85 -1.91
CA THR A 214 -8.75 -13.90 -2.96
C THR A 214 -7.44 -13.26 -2.46
N HIS A 215 -6.31 -13.58 -3.11
CA HIS A 215 -5.04 -12.89 -2.81
C HIS A 215 -5.17 -11.37 -2.99
N HIS A 216 -5.85 -10.93 -4.04
CA HIS A 216 -6.04 -9.51 -4.31
C HIS A 216 -6.86 -8.81 -3.23
N GLU A 217 -7.93 -9.43 -2.71
CA GLU A 217 -8.68 -8.87 -1.59
C GLU A 217 -7.83 -8.79 -0.31
N ARG A 218 -7.06 -9.85 0.02
CA ARG A 218 -6.16 -9.82 1.19
C ARG A 218 -5.13 -8.70 1.11
N GLU A 219 -4.48 -8.53 -0.03
CA GLU A 219 -3.50 -7.47 -0.20
C GLU A 219 -4.16 -6.08 -0.16
N ALA A 220 -5.30 -5.90 -0.83
CA ALA A 220 -6.04 -4.64 -0.75
C ALA A 220 -6.42 -4.30 0.70
N MET A 221 -6.87 -5.27 1.50
CA MET A 221 -7.14 -5.08 2.92
C MET A 221 -5.88 -4.66 3.70
N ASN A 222 -4.73 -5.27 3.44
CA ASN A 222 -3.45 -4.93 4.09
C ASN A 222 -2.98 -3.51 3.74
N VAL A 223 -3.10 -3.09 2.48
CA VAL A 223 -2.76 -1.72 2.07
C VAL A 223 -3.70 -0.72 2.74
N MET A 224 -5.01 -1.00 2.73
CA MET A 224 -6.00 -0.16 3.38
C MET A 224 -5.76 -0.05 4.89
N LEU A 225 -5.29 -1.10 5.55
CA LEU A 225 -4.95 -1.07 6.98
C LEU A 225 -3.92 0.01 7.31
N GLN A 226 -2.88 0.15 6.51
CA GLN A 226 -1.86 1.18 6.69
C GLN A 226 -2.43 2.57 6.49
N TYR A 227 -3.21 2.76 5.42
CA TYR A 227 -3.88 4.03 5.12
C TYR A 227 -4.85 4.45 6.23
N VAL A 228 -5.70 3.52 6.67
CA VAL A 228 -6.68 3.76 7.73
C VAL A 228 -5.96 4.07 9.05
N LYS A 229 -4.88 3.36 9.37
CA LYS A 229 -4.04 3.66 10.54
C LYS A 229 -3.49 5.08 10.51
N GLN A 230 -3.01 5.55 9.35
CA GLN A 230 -2.58 6.95 9.20
C GLN A 230 -3.74 7.92 9.47
N LYS A 231 -4.93 7.66 8.91
CA LYS A 231 -6.12 8.50 9.17
C LYS A 231 -6.57 8.50 10.61
N VAL A 232 -6.42 7.36 11.29
CA VAL A 232 -6.71 7.26 12.72
C VAL A 232 -5.67 8.00 13.54
N ASP A 233 -4.38 7.91 13.22
CA ASP A 233 -3.34 8.68 13.90
C ASP A 233 -3.59 10.19 13.79
N GLU A 234 -3.86 10.69 12.58
CA GLU A 234 -4.11 12.11 12.28
C GLU A 234 -5.29 12.66 13.08
N ARG A 235 -6.34 11.86 13.30
CA ARG A 235 -7.59 12.33 13.93
C ARG A 235 -7.68 12.02 15.43
N TYR A 236 -7.18 10.87 15.87
CA TYR A 236 -7.44 10.33 17.20
C TYR A 236 -6.19 10.17 18.08
N HIS A 237 -4.98 10.24 17.51
CA HIS A 237 -3.71 10.20 18.25
C HIS A 237 -3.57 9.04 19.27
N PRO A 238 -3.80 7.78 18.88
CA PRO A 238 -3.72 6.65 19.82
C PRO A 238 -2.27 6.30 20.23
N ASP A 239 -2.11 5.65 21.38
CA ASP A 239 -0.82 5.17 21.89
C ASP A 239 -0.44 3.77 21.36
N GLY A 240 -1.37 3.06 20.71
CA GLY A 240 -1.16 1.72 20.18
C GLY A 240 -2.38 1.17 19.44
N TYR A 241 -2.30 -0.09 19.01
CA TYR A 241 -3.36 -0.74 18.22
C TYR A 241 -3.51 -2.22 18.56
N ASN A 242 -4.74 -2.72 18.43
CA ASN A 242 -5.01 -4.14 18.24
C ASN A 242 -5.63 -4.34 16.86
N ILE A 243 -5.18 -5.38 16.17
CA ILE A 243 -5.64 -5.72 14.82
C ILE A 243 -6.09 -7.18 14.88
N GLY A 244 -7.26 -7.48 14.35
CA GLY A 244 -7.86 -8.81 14.49
C GLY A 244 -8.96 -9.10 13.48
N ILE A 245 -9.20 -10.39 13.28
CA ILE A 245 -10.28 -10.91 12.44
C ILE A 245 -10.89 -12.10 13.18
N ASN A 246 -12.21 -12.10 13.34
CA ASN A 246 -12.94 -13.24 13.89
C ASN A 246 -13.46 -14.09 12.72
N VAL A 247 -13.22 -15.41 12.78
CA VAL A 247 -13.69 -16.36 11.77
C VAL A 247 -14.51 -17.45 12.45
N ASN A 248 -15.78 -17.55 12.07
CA ASN A 248 -16.82 -18.38 12.66
C ASN A 248 -17.29 -17.96 14.06
N GLU A 249 -18.45 -18.49 14.46
CA GLU A 249 -19.13 -18.19 15.72
C GLU A 249 -18.25 -18.44 16.96
N ALA A 250 -17.48 -19.54 16.97
CA ALA A 250 -16.60 -19.89 18.09
C ALA A 250 -15.48 -18.86 18.33
N ALA A 251 -15.10 -18.09 17.30
CA ALA A 251 -14.15 -16.98 17.42
C ALA A 251 -14.84 -15.63 17.70
N GLY A 252 -16.16 -15.61 17.89
CA GLY A 252 -16.94 -14.40 18.15
C GLY A 252 -17.34 -13.63 16.89
N GLN A 253 -17.35 -14.25 15.71
CA GLN A 253 -17.88 -13.60 14.51
C GLN A 253 -19.40 -13.46 14.61
N SER A 254 -19.90 -12.22 14.62
CA SER A 254 -21.34 -11.91 14.72
C SER A 254 -21.96 -11.46 13.40
N VAL A 255 -21.15 -10.86 12.51
CA VAL A 255 -21.52 -10.58 11.12
C VAL A 255 -20.70 -11.50 10.21
N PHE A 256 -21.40 -12.41 9.51
CA PHE A 256 -20.79 -13.38 8.59
C PHE A 256 -20.41 -12.76 7.24
N HIS A 257 -19.76 -11.60 7.32
CA HIS A 257 -19.04 -10.93 6.25
C HIS A 257 -17.71 -10.52 6.87
N VAL A 258 -16.62 -11.14 6.43
CA VAL A 258 -15.29 -10.98 7.02
C VAL A 258 -14.94 -9.50 7.11
N HIS A 259 -14.42 -9.12 8.27
CA HIS A 259 -14.03 -7.75 8.56
C HIS A 259 -12.76 -7.79 9.39
N MET A 260 -11.80 -6.96 9.00
CA MET A 260 -10.58 -6.74 9.76
C MET A 260 -10.75 -5.51 10.63
N HIS A 261 -10.55 -5.72 11.93
CA HIS A 261 -10.60 -4.69 12.93
C HIS A 261 -9.26 -3.96 13.01
N LEU A 262 -9.31 -2.62 13.05
CA LEU A 262 -8.24 -1.78 13.55
C LEU A 262 -8.77 -1.05 14.78
N ILE A 263 -8.35 -1.50 15.97
CA ILE A 263 -8.82 -0.99 17.26
C ILE A 263 -7.71 -0.14 17.89
N PRO A 264 -7.87 1.19 17.96
CA PRO A 264 -6.90 2.07 18.60
C PRO A 264 -6.87 1.85 20.12
N ARG A 265 -5.70 1.99 20.74
CA ARG A 265 -5.47 1.78 22.17
C ARG A 265 -4.86 3.03 22.78
N TYR A 266 -5.25 3.33 24.01
CA TYR A 266 -4.85 4.55 24.73
C TYR A 266 -4.27 4.18 26.08
N LYS A 267 -3.24 4.88 26.56
CA LYS A 267 -2.69 4.63 27.89
C LYS A 267 -3.77 4.80 28.95
N GLY A 268 -3.90 3.80 29.82
CA GLY A 268 -4.91 3.78 30.88
C GLY A 268 -6.30 3.31 30.44
N ASP A 269 -6.49 2.92 29.17
CA ASP A 269 -7.77 2.37 28.70
C ASP A 269 -8.14 1.02 29.34
N VAL A 270 -7.14 0.29 29.84
CA VAL A 270 -7.30 -0.91 30.66
C VAL A 270 -6.27 -0.93 31.79
N PRO A 271 -6.57 -1.54 32.96
CA PRO A 271 -5.63 -1.61 34.08
C PRO A 271 -4.32 -2.35 33.78
N ASN A 272 -4.37 -3.41 32.96
CA ASN A 272 -3.21 -4.19 32.57
C ASN A 272 -3.29 -4.57 31.08
N PRO A 273 -2.59 -3.85 30.18
CA PRO A 273 -2.63 -4.14 28.75
C PRO A 273 -1.83 -5.39 28.36
N LYS A 274 -0.97 -5.90 29.24
CA LYS A 274 -0.13 -7.07 28.96
C LYS A 274 -1.01 -8.30 28.73
N GLY A 275 -0.78 -8.98 27.60
CA GLY A 275 -1.60 -10.10 27.14
C GLY A 275 -2.33 -9.79 25.85
N GLY A 276 -2.79 -8.54 25.64
CA GLY A 276 -3.41 -8.09 24.40
C GLY A 276 -4.42 -9.11 23.84
N VAL A 277 -4.12 -9.66 22.66
CA VAL A 277 -4.91 -10.67 21.95
C VAL A 277 -5.25 -11.92 22.78
N ARG A 278 -4.49 -12.25 23.82
CA ARG A 278 -4.82 -13.35 24.74
C ARG A 278 -6.12 -13.12 25.52
N GLY A 279 -6.63 -11.88 25.53
CA GLY A 279 -7.93 -11.52 26.07
C GLY A 279 -9.11 -12.28 25.46
N VAL A 280 -8.93 -12.91 24.29
CA VAL A 280 -9.96 -13.80 23.70
C VAL A 280 -10.32 -14.97 24.61
N ILE A 281 -9.40 -15.41 25.47
CA ILE A 281 -9.69 -16.33 26.58
C ILE A 281 -9.33 -15.59 27.87
N PRO A 282 -10.30 -14.91 28.53
CA PRO A 282 -10.02 -13.98 29.64
C PRO A 282 -9.18 -14.58 30.76
N SER A 283 -9.44 -15.84 31.13
CA SER A 283 -8.68 -16.57 32.15
C SER A 283 -7.21 -16.80 31.81
N LYS A 284 -6.81 -16.66 30.54
CA LYS A 284 -5.44 -16.81 30.02
C LYS A 284 -4.81 -15.49 29.55
N GLN A 285 -5.52 -14.36 29.69
CA GLN A 285 -5.03 -13.04 29.30
C GLN A 285 -3.81 -12.64 30.12
N SER A 286 -3.97 -12.66 31.44
CA SER A 286 -2.90 -12.39 32.38
C SER A 286 -1.98 -13.59 32.50
N TYR A 287 -0.68 -13.38 32.31
CA TYR A 287 0.33 -14.40 32.57
C TYR A 287 1.49 -13.76 33.32
N LYS A 288 1.96 -14.46 34.35
CA LYS A 288 3.29 -14.18 34.90
C LYS A 288 4.27 -14.61 33.80
N ALA A 289 5.14 -13.70 33.36
CA ALA A 289 6.34 -14.18 32.69
C ALA A 289 6.97 -15.17 33.69
N LYS A 290 7.31 -16.39 33.26
CA LYS A 290 8.25 -17.19 34.07
C LYS A 290 9.41 -16.25 34.38
N GLU A 291 9.93 -16.29 35.59
CA GLU A 291 11.27 -15.78 35.86
C GLU A 291 12.25 -16.63 35.03
N THR A 292 12.29 -16.39 33.72
CA THR A 292 13.52 -16.50 32.97
C THR A 292 14.48 -15.59 33.70
N LEU A 293 15.45 -16.23 34.38
CA LEU A 293 16.77 -15.72 34.76
C LEU A 293 16.93 -14.29 34.28
N SER A 294 17.02 -13.34 35.24
CA SER A 294 17.40 -11.94 35.04
C SER A 294 17.45 -11.59 33.57
N SER A 295 16.40 -10.92 33.04
CA SER A 295 16.50 -10.29 31.73
C SER A 295 17.94 -9.79 31.61
N PRO A 296 18.75 -10.27 30.64
CA PRO A 296 20.08 -9.72 30.50
C PRO A 296 19.83 -8.23 30.46
N VAL A 297 20.45 -7.50 31.40
CA VAL A 297 20.38 -6.04 31.52
C VAL A 297 20.17 -5.55 30.11
N GLN A 298 19.00 -4.94 29.83
CA GLN A 298 18.76 -4.41 28.48
C GLN A 298 20.06 -3.70 28.15
N PRO A 299 20.83 -4.14 27.12
CA PRO A 299 22.05 -3.44 26.82
C PRO A 299 21.59 -2.01 26.67
N GLU A 300 22.12 -1.12 27.51
CA GLU A 300 21.81 0.31 27.46
C GLU A 300 21.61 0.63 26.01
N LYS A 301 20.43 1.16 25.62
CA LYS A 301 20.11 1.46 24.23
C LYS A 301 21.38 2.04 23.64
N LYS A 302 22.10 1.24 22.83
CA LYS A 302 23.37 1.72 22.28
C LYS A 302 22.94 2.94 21.49
N LYS A 303 23.42 4.11 21.94
CA LYS A 303 23.20 5.36 21.23
C LYS A 303 23.43 5.04 19.75
N ALA A 304 22.50 5.46 18.90
CA ALA A 304 22.70 5.35 17.47
C ALA A 304 24.05 6.01 17.18
N TYR A 305 25.04 5.20 16.82
CA TYR A 305 26.38 5.70 16.59
C TYR A 305 26.40 6.39 15.24
N THR A 306 27.18 7.45 15.12
CA THR A 306 27.46 8.03 13.82
C THR A 306 28.44 7.13 13.05
N VAL A 307 28.47 7.24 11.72
CA VAL A 307 29.46 6.53 10.88
C VAL A 307 30.89 6.89 11.32
N GLU A 308 31.09 8.12 11.79
CA GLU A 308 32.37 8.66 12.24
C GLU A 308 32.80 8.05 13.59
N GLU A 309 31.88 7.88 14.53
CA GLU A 309 32.13 7.15 15.79
C GLU A 309 32.53 5.69 15.54
N LYS A 310 31.93 5.03 14.53
CA LYS A 310 32.32 3.66 14.16
C LYS A 310 33.66 3.56 13.44
N ARG A 311 34.04 4.58 12.68
CA ARG A 311 35.36 4.65 12.03
C ARG A 311 36.48 4.88 13.04
N ASN A 312 36.22 5.59 14.13
CA ASN A 312 37.17 5.74 15.23
C ASN A 312 37.44 4.42 15.97
N GLU A 313 36.46 3.51 16.03
CA GLU A 313 36.61 2.17 16.64
C GLU A 313 37.15 1.12 15.65
N HIS A 314 36.82 1.27 14.38
CA HIS A 314 37.15 0.33 13.31
C HIS A 314 37.45 1.13 12.04
N GLY A 315 38.72 1.40 11.75
CA GLY A 315 39.17 2.34 10.71
C GLY A 315 38.50 2.13 9.34
N ASN A 316 38.20 0.88 8.99
CA ASN A 316 37.59 0.51 7.72
C ASN A 316 36.07 0.26 7.79
N ALA A 317 35.40 0.70 8.86
CA ALA A 317 33.94 0.60 8.99
C ALA A 317 33.24 1.36 7.85
N TYR A 318 32.28 0.68 7.21
CA TYR A 318 31.48 1.21 6.10
C TYR A 318 32.27 1.59 4.83
N ILE A 319 33.56 1.30 4.76
CA ILE A 319 34.32 1.39 3.50
C ILE A 319 33.89 0.21 2.60
N PRO A 320 33.61 0.41 1.30
CA PRO A 320 33.37 -0.68 0.37
C PRO A 320 34.48 -1.73 0.40
N TRP A 321 34.16 -2.98 0.07
CA TRP A 321 35.16 -4.04 -0.04
C TRP A 321 35.78 -4.00 -1.44
N GLU A 322 37.11 -3.97 -1.50
CA GLU A 322 37.85 -4.14 -2.74
C GLU A 322 38.09 -5.64 -3.04
N GLU A 323 38.32 -5.96 -4.31
CA GLU A 323 38.46 -7.34 -4.77
C GLU A 323 39.65 -8.06 -4.10
N GLU A 324 40.76 -7.36 -3.90
CA GLU A 324 41.94 -7.91 -3.22
C GLU A 324 41.70 -8.15 -1.72
N ALA A 325 40.88 -7.32 -1.08
CA ALA A 325 40.47 -7.50 0.30
C ALA A 325 39.56 -8.73 0.47
N ASP A 326 38.68 -9.00 -0.50
CA ASP A 326 37.85 -10.23 -0.51
C ASP A 326 38.72 -11.49 -0.66
N LYS A 327 39.69 -11.48 -1.58
CA LYS A 327 40.62 -12.60 -1.79
C LYS A 327 41.44 -12.89 -0.53
N LEU A 328 41.96 -11.84 0.11
CA LEU A 328 42.70 -11.94 1.38
C LEU A 328 41.80 -12.47 2.51
N LEU A 329 40.57 -11.97 2.62
CA LEU A 329 39.62 -12.40 3.65
C LEU A 329 39.29 -13.89 3.55
N CYS A 330 39.00 -14.36 2.33
CA CYS A 330 38.72 -15.77 2.06
C CYS A 330 39.91 -16.66 2.43
N ARG A 331 41.12 -16.27 2.01
CA ARG A 331 42.34 -17.04 2.29
C ARG A 331 42.60 -17.18 3.78
N LEU A 332 42.56 -16.06 4.52
CA LEU A 332 42.79 -16.06 5.96
C LEU A 332 41.71 -16.85 6.72
N TYR A 333 40.47 -16.83 6.25
CA TYR A 333 39.40 -17.67 6.80
C TYR A 333 39.65 -19.16 6.54
N ASP A 334 40.07 -19.53 5.32
CA ASP A 334 40.40 -20.91 4.96
C ASP A 334 41.63 -21.44 5.74
N GLU A 335 42.55 -20.56 6.13
CA GLU A 335 43.68 -20.85 7.03
C GLU A 335 43.26 -21.04 8.50
N GLY A 336 41.98 -20.92 8.82
CA GLY A 336 41.42 -21.22 10.14
C GLY A 336 41.34 -20.02 11.09
N ASN A 337 41.55 -18.79 10.61
CA ASN A 337 41.42 -17.61 11.45
C ASN A 337 39.98 -17.40 11.92
N SER A 338 39.80 -17.12 13.21
CA SER A 338 38.49 -16.83 13.77
C SER A 338 37.90 -15.52 13.23
N ILE A 339 36.57 -15.39 13.21
CA ILE A 339 35.88 -14.15 12.83
C ILE A 339 36.35 -12.94 13.66
N SER A 340 36.73 -13.15 14.93
CA SER A 340 37.25 -12.08 15.79
C SER A 340 38.63 -11.61 15.32
N ALA A 341 39.53 -12.53 14.98
CA ALA A 341 40.86 -12.20 14.48
C ALA A 341 40.76 -11.47 13.12
N LEU A 342 39.91 -11.96 12.22
CA LEU A 342 39.66 -11.31 10.93
C LEU A 342 39.05 -9.90 11.09
N ALA A 343 38.21 -9.67 12.10
CA ALA A 343 37.64 -8.36 12.37
C ALA A 343 38.71 -7.33 12.78
N GLU A 344 39.68 -7.75 13.59
CA GLU A 344 40.82 -6.93 13.98
C GLU A 344 41.74 -6.65 12.79
N MET A 345 42.12 -7.69 12.03
CA MET A 345 43.02 -7.56 10.87
C MET A 345 42.49 -6.66 9.77
N PHE A 346 41.17 -6.64 9.55
CA PHE A 346 40.53 -5.79 8.55
C PHE A 346 40.04 -4.46 9.12
N GLU A 347 40.25 -4.21 10.41
CA GLU A 347 39.73 -3.06 11.15
C GLU A 347 38.24 -2.82 10.90
N ARG A 348 37.45 -3.90 11.01
CA ARG A 348 36.00 -3.93 10.76
C ARG A 348 35.28 -4.63 11.91
N THR A 349 33.97 -4.43 11.97
CA THR A 349 33.16 -5.17 12.95
C THR A 349 33.08 -6.66 12.58
N GLN A 350 32.99 -7.54 13.59
CA GLN A 350 32.76 -8.97 13.36
C GLN A 350 31.49 -9.24 12.54
N GLY A 351 30.46 -8.40 12.67
CA GLY A 351 29.24 -8.47 11.87
C GLY A 351 29.48 -8.20 10.38
N ALA A 352 30.35 -7.24 10.05
CA ALA A 352 30.75 -6.96 8.67
C ALA A 352 31.54 -8.13 8.07
N ILE A 353 32.45 -8.74 8.84
CA ILE A 353 33.18 -9.95 8.43
C ILE A 353 32.24 -11.12 8.16
N ARG A 354 31.31 -11.42 9.07
CA ARG A 354 30.30 -12.48 8.89
C ARG A 354 29.43 -12.24 7.67
N SER A 355 28.90 -11.02 7.53
CA SER A 355 28.07 -10.66 6.38
C SER A 355 28.84 -10.82 5.06
N ARG A 356 30.13 -10.47 5.04
CA ARG A 356 30.96 -10.58 3.84
C ARG A 356 31.30 -12.03 3.51
N LEU A 357 31.74 -12.83 4.48
CA LEU A 357 32.01 -14.27 4.30
C LEU A 357 30.75 -15.02 3.82
N LYS A 358 29.56 -14.65 4.32
CA LYS A 358 28.29 -15.20 3.85
C LYS A 358 28.01 -14.83 2.39
N LYS A 359 28.23 -13.57 2.00
CA LYS A 359 28.11 -13.14 0.59
C LYS A 359 29.12 -13.82 -0.35
N LEU A 360 30.30 -14.16 0.17
CA LEU A 360 31.36 -14.88 -0.54
C LEU A 360 31.19 -16.42 -0.48
N GLY A 361 30.12 -16.93 0.15
CA GLY A 361 29.81 -18.35 0.20
C GLY A 361 30.68 -19.18 1.15
N LYS A 362 31.43 -18.56 2.06
CA LYS A 362 32.32 -19.24 3.02
C LYS A 362 31.60 -19.74 4.28
N ILE A 363 30.47 -19.12 4.63
CA ILE A 363 29.63 -19.50 5.78
C ILE A 363 28.15 -19.38 5.40
N ASN A 364 27.30 -20.20 6.04
CA ASN A 364 25.85 -20.22 5.81
C ASN A 364 25.09 -19.16 6.60
#